data_AF-A0AA35VKS1-F1
#
_entry.id   AF-A0AA35VKS1-F1
#
_cell.length_a   1.000
_cell.length_b   1.000
_cell.length_c   1.000
_cell.angle_alpha   90.00
_cell.angle_beta   90.00
_cell.angle_gamma   90.00
#
_symmetry.space_group_name_H-M   'P 1'
#
loop_
_entity.id
_entity.type
_entity.pdbx_description
1 polymer ?
#
loop_
_entity_poly.entity_id
_entity_poly.type
_entity_poly.pdbx_seq_one_letter_code
_entity_poly.pdbx_strand_id
1 'polypeptide(L)'
;MIFDIYVDSISVEEIGGARVTVVRKEQGGNSVTTILLRGSTDSILDDLVRGVDDGVNTYKDSRIVPGSAATIIELARKLKEFSFSKTGLDQYAIDMSKLV
;
A
#
# COMPACT_ATOMS: atom_id res chain seq x y z
N MET A 1 -10.69 -0.05 -32.12
CA MET A 1 -11.03 0.96 -31.10
C MET A 1 -9.80 1.85 -30.97
N ILE A 2 -9.84 3.02 -31.59
CA ILE A 2 -8.75 4.00 -31.47
C ILE A 2 -9.02 4.72 -30.15
N PHE A 3 -8.09 4.62 -29.20
CA PHE A 3 -8.15 5.46 -28.01
C PHE A 3 -7.69 6.86 -28.44
N ASP A 4 -8.62 7.80 -28.57
CA ASP A 4 -8.25 9.21 -28.71
C ASP A 4 -7.59 9.68 -27.42
N ILE A 5 -6.27 9.78 -27.44
CA ILE A 5 -5.48 10.42 -26.39
C ILE A 5 -5.49 11.92 -26.69
N TYR A 6 -6.54 12.60 -26.26
CA TYR A 6 -6.58 14.05 -26.23
C TYR A 6 -6.42 14.57 -24.80
N VAL A 7 -5.85 15.76 -24.69
CA VAL A 7 -5.58 16.49 -23.45
C VAL A 7 -6.42 17.74 -23.46
N ASP A 8 -7.03 18.10 -22.33
CA ASP A 8 -7.91 19.27 -22.24
C ASP A 8 -7.11 20.57 -22.07
N SER A 9 -6.00 20.52 -21.32
CA SER A 9 -5.08 21.66 -21.21
C SER A 9 -3.64 21.25 -20.94
N ILE A 10 -2.72 22.08 -21.44
CA ILE A 10 -1.29 22.03 -21.13
C ILE A 10 -0.87 23.42 -20.69
N SER A 11 -0.30 23.52 -19.49
CA SER A 11 0.20 24.77 -18.91
C SER A 11 1.60 24.57 -18.33
N VAL A 12 2.38 25.66 -18.25
CA VAL A 12 3.60 25.70 -17.43
C VAL A 12 3.25 26.46 -16.16
N GLU A 13 3.42 25.82 -15.02
CA GLU A 13 3.12 26.35 -13.70
C GLU A 13 4.38 26.42 -12.85
N GLU A 14 4.47 27.42 -11.99
CA GLU A 14 5.55 27.50 -11.01
C GLU A 14 5.11 26.82 -9.71
N ILE A 15 5.80 25.74 -9.33
CA ILE A 15 5.49 24.99 -8.12
C ILE A 15 6.73 24.98 -7.23
N GLY A 16 6.72 25.87 -6.23
CA GLY A 16 7.84 26.14 -5.29
C GLY A 16 9.18 26.34 -5.95
N GLY A 17 9.25 27.34 -6.81
CA GLY A 17 10.47 27.78 -7.47
C GLY A 17 10.88 26.94 -8.68
N ALA A 18 10.20 25.83 -8.97
CA ALA A 18 10.42 25.03 -10.16
C ALA A 18 9.32 25.26 -11.19
N ARG A 19 9.69 25.44 -12.46
CA ARG A 19 8.74 25.44 -13.58
C ARG A 19 8.38 23.99 -13.93
N VAL A 20 7.09 23.67 -13.85
CA VAL A 20 6.54 22.34 -14.07
C VAL A 20 5.55 22.42 -15.23
N THR A 21 5.63 21.48 -16.17
CA THR A 21 4.62 21.35 -17.22
C THR A 21 3.48 20.48 -16.69
N VAL A 22 2.28 21.03 -16.63
CA VAL A 22 1.07 20.35 -16.15
C VAL A 22 0.21 20.00 -17.34
N VAL A 23 -0.11 18.72 -17.47
CA VAL A 23 -0.97 18.16 -18.53
C VAL A 23 -2.25 17.70 -17.84
N ARG A 24 -3.39 18.31 -18.15
CA ARG A 24 -4.67 17.99 -17.54
C ARG A 24 -5.65 17.38 -18.53
N LYS A 25 -6.37 16.38 -18.03
CA LYS A 25 -7.57 15.83 -18.64
C LYS A 25 -8.67 15.90 -17.58
N GLU A 26 -9.76 16.58 -17.86
CA GLU A 26 -10.89 16.81 -16.95
C GLU A 26 -12.08 15.92 -17.30
N GLN A 27 -12.19 15.49 -18.57
CA GLN A 27 -13.30 14.65 -19.04
C GLN A 27 -12.86 13.21 -19.34
N GLY A 28 -13.72 12.23 -19.02
CA GLY A 28 -13.58 10.85 -19.47
C GLY A 28 -12.90 9.86 -18.53
N GLY A 29 -12.74 10.19 -17.25
CA GLY A 29 -12.07 9.33 -16.26
C GLY A 29 -10.56 9.28 -16.51
N ASN A 30 -9.78 9.82 -15.58
CA ASN A 30 -8.33 9.78 -15.71
C ASN A 30 -7.79 8.43 -15.24
N SER A 31 -7.24 7.66 -16.17
CA SER A 31 -6.47 6.45 -15.85
C SER A 31 -5.11 6.75 -15.23
N VAL A 32 -4.68 8.02 -15.27
CA VAL A 32 -3.38 8.48 -14.79
C VAL A 32 -3.56 9.72 -13.94
N THR A 33 -2.99 9.69 -12.74
CA THR A 33 -2.95 10.80 -11.79
C THR A 33 -1.53 10.95 -11.28
N THR A 34 -1.05 12.19 -11.14
CA THR A 34 0.28 12.50 -10.62
C THR A 34 0.15 13.10 -9.22
N ILE A 35 0.89 12.56 -8.26
CA ILE A 35 1.01 13.14 -6.91
C ILE A 35 2.37 13.85 -6.83
N LEU A 36 2.36 15.13 -6.50
CA LEU A 36 3.58 15.91 -6.31
C LEU A 36 3.96 15.96 -4.83
N LEU A 37 5.15 15.47 -4.49
CA LEU A 37 5.69 15.48 -3.14
C LEU A 37 6.79 16.54 -2.99
N ARG A 38 6.79 17.22 -1.84
CA ARG A 38 7.83 18.18 -1.44
C ARG A 38 8.24 17.91 0.00
N GLY A 39 9.54 17.75 0.22
CA GLY A 39 10.15 17.62 1.54
C GLY A 39 11.30 18.60 1.72
N SER A 40 11.70 18.85 2.96
CA SER A 40 12.83 19.72 3.31
C SER A 40 14.19 19.04 3.17
N THR A 41 14.21 17.71 3.17
CA THR A 41 15.39 16.87 2.96
C THR A 41 15.02 15.66 2.09
N ASP A 42 16.02 15.06 1.45
CA ASP A 42 15.85 13.84 0.66
C ASP A 42 15.32 12.69 1.52
N SER A 43 15.77 12.58 2.78
CA SER A 43 15.28 11.54 3.70
C SER A 43 13.77 11.65 3.98
N ILE A 44 13.24 12.87 4.10
CA ILE A 44 11.80 13.09 4.27
C ILE A 44 11.05 12.74 2.99
N LEU A 45 11.61 13.10 1.83
CA LEU A 45 11.02 12.72 0.55
C LEU A 45 10.98 11.20 0.37
N ASP A 46 12.05 10.48 0.73
CA ASP A 46 12.09 9.02 0.68
C ASP A 46 11.00 8.37 1.54
N ASP A 47 10.81 8.88 2.76
CA ASP A 47 9.78 8.39 3.67
C ASP A 47 8.36 8.70 3.14
N LEU A 48 8.15 9.89 2.57
CA LEU A 48 6.87 10.27 1.94
C LEU A 48 6.55 9.41 0.72
N VAL A 49 7.55 9.14 -0.14
CA VAL A 49 7.40 8.26 -1.31
C VAL A 49 7.02 6.85 -0.86
N ARG A 50 7.71 6.30 0.16
CA ARG A 50 7.34 5.00 0.73
C ARG A 50 5.92 5.00 1.28
N GLY A 51 5.53 6.01 2.04
CA GLY A 51 4.17 6.10 2.60
C GLY A 51 3.07 6.15 1.54
N VAL A 52 3.30 6.88 0.43
CA VAL A 52 2.36 6.92 -0.69
C VAL A 52 2.31 5.58 -1.42
N ASP A 53 3.46 4.96 -1.69
CA ASP A 53 3.53 3.66 -2.36
C ASP A 53 2.85 2.55 -1.53
N ASP A 54 3.15 2.49 -0.23
CA ASP A 54 2.52 1.58 0.72
C ASP A 54 1.01 1.80 0.79
N GLY A 55 0.56 3.05 0.86
CA GLY A 55 -0.86 3.40 0.92
C GLY A 55 -1.62 3.01 -0.35
N VAL A 56 -1.06 3.32 -1.53
CA VAL A 56 -1.65 2.95 -2.82
C VAL A 56 -1.66 1.44 -3.00
N ASN A 57 -0.59 0.74 -2.62
CA ASN A 57 -0.51 -0.70 -2.74
C ASN A 57 -1.46 -1.41 -1.75
N THR A 58 -1.61 -0.89 -0.53
CA THR A 58 -2.56 -1.40 0.46
C THR A 58 -4.00 -1.27 -0.02
N TYR A 59 -4.36 -0.15 -0.64
CA TYR A 59 -5.71 0.06 -1.19
C TYR A 59 -6.07 -0.93 -2.30
N LYS A 60 -5.08 -1.42 -3.07
CA LYS A 60 -5.32 -2.33 -4.20
C LYS A 60 -5.77 -3.74 -3.76
N ASP A 61 -5.44 -4.20 -2.55
CA ASP A 61 -5.94 -5.49 -2.03
C ASP A 61 -7.22 -5.27 -1.22
N SER A 62 -8.33 -5.84 -1.69
CA SER A 62 -9.63 -5.73 -1.01
C SER A 62 -9.78 -6.65 0.21
N ARG A 63 -8.81 -7.53 0.49
CA ARG A 63 -8.86 -8.46 1.62
C ARG A 63 -8.21 -7.82 2.84
N ILE A 64 -9.04 -7.32 3.75
CA ILE A 64 -8.60 -6.64 4.97
C ILE A 64 -8.83 -7.55 6.18
N VAL A 65 -7.85 -7.60 7.07
CA VAL A 65 -7.94 -8.29 8.37
C VAL A 65 -7.74 -7.29 9.52
N PRO A 66 -8.19 -7.61 10.75
CA PRO A 66 -7.91 -6.78 11.92
C PRO A 66 -6.40 -6.59 12.15
N GLY A 67 -5.96 -5.33 12.23
CA GLY A 67 -4.57 -4.95 12.44
C GLY A 67 -4.14 -5.00 13.91
N SER A 68 -3.07 -4.27 14.25
CA SER A 68 -2.55 -4.13 15.63
C SER A 68 -2.33 -5.47 16.36
N ALA A 69 -1.70 -6.43 15.67
CA ALA A 69 -1.47 -7.80 16.13
C ALA A 69 -2.73 -8.65 16.43
N ALA A 70 -3.95 -8.15 16.22
CA ALA A 70 -5.17 -8.91 16.49
C ALA A 70 -5.24 -10.21 15.70
N THR A 71 -4.90 -10.17 14.40
CA THR A 71 -4.84 -11.38 13.55
C THR A 71 -3.77 -12.37 14.03
N ILE A 72 -2.63 -11.88 14.53
CA ILE A 72 -1.54 -12.71 15.04
C ILE A 72 -1.98 -13.44 16.32
N ILE A 73 -2.61 -12.72 17.26
CA ILE A 73 -3.11 -13.28 18.53
C ILE A 73 -4.16 -14.36 18.26
N GLU A 74 -5.11 -14.08 17.36
CA GLU A 74 -6.16 -15.05 17.01
C GLU A 74 -5.59 -16.28 16.29
N LEU A 75 -4.58 -16.10 15.43
CA LEU A 75 -3.92 -17.21 14.75
C LEU A 75 -3.10 -18.07 15.73
N ALA A 76 -2.42 -17.45 16.71
CA ALA A 76 -1.72 -18.17 17.77
C ALA A 76 -2.68 -19.01 18.62
N ARG A 77 -3.85 -18.46 18.98
CA ARG A 77 -4.91 -19.21 19.68
C ARG A 77 -5.38 -20.42 18.86
N LYS A 78 -5.68 -20.23 17.58
CA LYS A 78 -6.11 -21.30 16.67
C LYS A 78 -5.05 -22.38 16.47
N LEU A 79 -3.78 -22.00 16.34
CA LEU A 79 -2.68 -22.96 16.20
C LEU A 79 -2.49 -23.81 17.45
N LYS A 80 -2.62 -23.20 18.63
CA LYS A 80 -2.61 -23.93 19.90
C LYS A 80 -3.76 -24.93 19.99
N GLU A 81 -4.97 -24.53 19.61
CA GLU A 81 -6.11 -25.45 19.56
C GLU A 81 -5.90 -26.59 18.55
N PHE A 82 -5.29 -26.27 17.41
CA PHE A 82 -4.97 -27.26 16.39
C PHE A 82 -3.88 -28.24 16.85
N SER A 83 -2.91 -27.83 17.66
CA SER A 83 -1.86 -28.71 18.20
C SER A 83 -2.47 -29.88 18.98
N PHE A 84 -3.54 -29.63 19.74
CA PHE A 84 -4.27 -30.66 20.49
C PHE A 84 -4.96 -31.71 19.61
N SER A 85 -5.16 -31.44 18.32
CA SER A 85 -5.68 -32.41 17.36
C SER A 85 -4.61 -33.37 16.79
N LYS A 86 -3.33 -33.11 17.09
CA LYS A 86 -2.18 -33.90 16.65
C LYS A 86 -1.57 -34.67 17.81
N THR A 87 -0.73 -35.65 17.49
CA THR A 87 -0.06 -36.50 18.48
C THR A 87 1.42 -36.61 18.18
N GLY A 88 2.24 -36.81 19.22
CA GLY A 88 3.67 -37.05 19.07
C GLY A 88 4.43 -35.78 18.67
N LEU A 89 5.47 -35.93 17.85
CA LEU A 89 6.39 -34.83 17.50
C LEU A 89 5.68 -33.68 16.77
N ASP A 90 4.65 -33.97 15.98
CA ASP A 90 3.88 -32.94 15.26
C ASP A 90 3.12 -32.02 16.21
N GLN A 91 2.55 -32.57 17.28
CA GLN A 91 1.89 -31.77 18.33
C GLN A 91 2.88 -30.80 18.97
N TYR A 92 4.05 -31.30 19.39
CA TYR A 92 5.09 -30.47 20.00
C TYR A 92 5.60 -29.40 19.04
N ALA A 93 5.79 -29.72 17.76
CA ALA A 93 6.24 -28.77 16.75
C ALA A 93 5.22 -27.63 16.55
N ILE A 94 3.94 -27.95 16.50
CA ILE A 94 2.88 -26.95 16.32
C ILE A 94 2.70 -26.11 17.58
N ASP A 95 2.67 -26.73 18.77
CA ASP A 95 2.47 -26.01 20.04
C ASP A 95 3.62 -25.05 20.36
N MET A 96 4.86 -25.43 20.00
CA MET A 96 6.05 -24.59 20.20
C MET A 96 6.27 -23.56 19.09
N SER A 97 5.46 -23.57 18.02
CA SER A 97 5.55 -22.59 16.95
C SER A 97 5.18 -21.20 17.49
N LYS A 98 6.17 -20.31 17.54
CA LYS A 98 5.95 -18.93 17.96
C LYS A 98 5.50 -18.09 16.78
N LEU A 99 4.26 -17.61 16.83
CA LEU A 99 3.84 -16.45 16.03
C LEU A 99 4.09 -15.17 16.82
N VAL A 100 5.36 -14.89 17.10
CA VAL A 100 5.88 -13.57 17.52
C VAL A 100 7.32 -13.46 17.04
#